data_AF-A0A7K5NQQ8-F1
#
_entry.id   AF-A0A7K5NQQ8-F1
#
_cell.length_a   1.000
_cell.length_b   1.000
_cell.length_c   1.000
_cell.angle_alpha   90.00
_cell.angle_beta   90.00
_cell.angle_gamma   90.00
#
_symmetry.space_group_name_H-M   'P 1'
#
loop_
_entity.id
_entity.type
_entity.pdbx_description
1 polymer ?
#
loop_
_entity_poly.entity_id
_entity_poly.type
_entity_poly.pdbx_seq_one_letter_code
_entity_poly.pdbx_strand_id
1 'polypeptide(L)'
;MMHLAETLTFSGRKVVAAWASLPFPARPGCSLPDALCAHPQAVPWKLLSPCRERKVSGCFAQSVVLRGVGKERKPPASPLHACESTEEALQRYLRTLFPGAFSTSHVLEQPCHTQPPYPQFFSPLLTRQGFLLDKPPRYPSAAVDSIPVLAALQAAPVVRTLLRGLYKDVQKLNARRWASFFSAGVEQDDFQEALEELQTLAQAYETGFEADESEDEADSD
;
A
#
# COMPACT_ATOMS: atom_id res chain seq x y z
N MET A 1 14.74 -11.57 3.45
CA MET A 1 14.82 -10.17 3.03
C MET A 1 15.25 -10.03 1.57
N MET A 2 16.37 -10.62 1.14
CA MET A 2 16.85 -10.57 -0.26
C MET A 2 15.79 -10.98 -1.30
N HIS A 3 15.14 -12.13 -1.13
CA HIS A 3 14.09 -12.61 -2.03
C HIS A 3 12.88 -11.66 -2.15
N LEU A 4 12.52 -10.95 -1.07
CA LEU A 4 11.42 -9.99 -1.08
C LEU A 4 11.79 -8.76 -1.89
N ALA A 5 13.00 -8.24 -1.69
CA ALA A 5 13.51 -7.12 -2.48
C ALA A 5 13.54 -7.48 -3.97
N GLU A 6 14.16 -8.60 -4.34
CA GLU A 6 14.25 -9.06 -5.73
C GLU A 6 12.88 -9.19 -6.42
N THR A 7 11.87 -9.69 -5.70
CA THR A 7 10.51 -9.82 -6.24
C THR A 7 9.86 -8.46 -6.52
N LEU A 8 10.15 -7.45 -5.70
CA LEU A 8 9.53 -6.13 -5.79
C LEU A 8 10.32 -5.14 -6.65
N THR A 9 11.64 -5.28 -6.76
CA THR A 9 12.55 -4.31 -7.39
C THR A 9 13.11 -4.81 -8.72
N PHE A 10 12.22 -5.20 -9.63
CA PHE A 10 12.58 -5.70 -10.97
C PHE A 10 12.48 -4.61 -12.05
N SER A 11 13.16 -4.79 -13.19
CA SER A 11 13.14 -3.85 -14.33
C SER A 11 13.58 -2.42 -14.00
N GLY A 12 14.67 -2.28 -13.23
CA GLY A 12 15.23 -0.96 -12.85
C GLY A 12 14.48 -0.24 -11.72
N ARG A 13 13.35 -0.78 -11.24
CA ARG A 13 12.61 -0.27 -10.07
C ARG A 13 13.39 -0.57 -8.79
N LYS A 14 13.41 0.39 -7.85
CA LYS A 14 14.17 0.30 -6.58
C LYS A 14 13.39 0.73 -5.33
N VAL A 15 12.22 1.34 -5.51
CA VAL A 15 11.36 1.93 -4.47
C VAL A 15 9.99 1.23 -4.44
N VAL A 16 9.45 1.02 -3.26
CA VAL A 16 8.11 0.41 -3.07
C VAL A 16 7.23 1.34 -2.24
N ALA A 17 5.95 1.34 -2.56
CA ALA A 17 4.91 2.00 -1.79
C ALA A 17 4.44 1.08 -0.66
N ALA A 18 4.28 1.63 0.53
CA ALA A 18 3.74 0.93 1.69
C ALA A 18 2.25 1.26 1.87
N TRP A 19 1.44 0.22 2.07
CA TRP A 19 0.00 0.32 2.26
C TRP A 19 -0.39 -0.41 3.53
N ALA A 20 -1.44 0.07 4.20
CA ALA A 20 -2.00 -0.65 5.34
C ALA A 20 -3.51 -0.45 5.52
N SER A 21 -4.11 -1.39 6.23
CA SER A 21 -5.45 -1.33 6.78
C SER A 21 -5.35 -1.60 8.28
N LEU A 22 -5.59 -0.56 9.09
CA LEU A 22 -5.34 -0.51 10.53
C LEU A 22 -6.55 0.11 11.27
N PRO A 23 -7.50 -0.69 11.78
CA PRO A 23 -7.63 -2.14 11.61
C PRO A 23 -8.13 -2.52 10.21
N PHE A 24 -7.91 -3.78 9.82
CA PHE A 24 -8.56 -4.38 8.65
C PHE A 24 -10.09 -4.48 8.90
N PRO A 25 -10.95 -4.06 7.94
CA PRO A 25 -12.38 -3.88 8.16
C PRO A 25 -13.16 -5.22 8.14
N ALA A 26 -12.78 -6.16 8.99
CA ALA A 26 -13.50 -7.40 9.22
C ALA A 26 -14.58 -7.23 10.29
N ARG A 27 -15.67 -7.99 10.16
CA ARG A 27 -16.78 -8.02 11.11
C ARG A 27 -16.74 -9.30 11.97
N PRO A 28 -17.30 -9.28 13.19
CA PRO A 28 -17.38 -10.49 14.01
C PRO A 28 -18.13 -11.62 13.29
N GLY A 29 -17.56 -12.83 13.28
CA GLY A 29 -18.17 -13.99 12.62
C GLY A 29 -18.18 -13.94 11.08
N CYS A 30 -17.50 -12.96 10.47
CA CYS A 30 -17.28 -12.93 9.03
C CYS A 30 -16.00 -13.67 8.65
N SER A 31 -16.06 -14.38 7.53
CA SER A 31 -14.89 -14.98 6.89
C SER A 31 -14.07 -13.92 6.16
N LEU A 32 -12.81 -14.23 5.83
CA LEU A 32 -12.00 -13.34 5.00
C LEU A 32 -12.68 -13.03 3.63
N PRO A 33 -13.22 -14.01 2.89
CA PRO A 33 -14.02 -13.75 1.70
C PRO A 33 -15.15 -12.74 1.92
N ASP A 34 -15.88 -12.79 3.04
CA ASP A 34 -16.95 -11.82 3.34
C ASP A 34 -16.39 -10.39 3.41
N ALA A 35 -15.26 -10.20 4.12
CA ALA A 35 -14.63 -8.90 4.29
C ALA A 35 -14.08 -8.34 2.98
N LEU A 36 -13.52 -9.19 2.11
CA LEU A 36 -13.02 -8.81 0.79
C LEU A 36 -14.16 -8.50 -0.19
N CYS A 37 -15.22 -9.31 -0.21
CA CYS A 37 -16.39 -9.09 -1.07
C CYS A 37 -17.18 -7.83 -0.70
N ALA A 38 -17.11 -7.37 0.55
CA ALA A 38 -17.69 -6.09 0.96
C ALA A 38 -17.01 -4.88 0.28
N HIS A 39 -15.84 -5.08 -0.33
CA HIS A 39 -15.07 -4.04 -1.01
C HIS A 39 -14.79 -4.44 -2.48
N PRO A 40 -15.81 -4.48 -3.36
CA PRO A 40 -15.67 -5.02 -4.71
C PRO A 40 -14.96 -4.10 -5.70
N GLN A 41 -14.93 -2.78 -5.45
CA GLN A 41 -14.38 -1.78 -6.38
C GLN A 41 -13.13 -1.07 -5.86
N ALA A 42 -12.71 -1.35 -4.63
CA ALA A 42 -11.55 -0.71 -4.00
C ALA A 42 -10.91 -1.65 -3.00
N VAL A 43 -9.60 -1.53 -2.83
CA VAL A 43 -8.89 -2.25 -1.77
C VAL A 43 -9.22 -1.67 -0.39
N PRO A 44 -9.33 -2.49 0.67
CA PRO A 44 -9.61 -2.01 2.02
C PRO A 44 -8.39 -1.41 2.73
N TRP A 45 -7.27 -1.22 2.04
CA TRP A 45 -6.03 -0.61 2.55
C TRP A 45 -5.73 0.70 1.84
N LYS A 46 -4.95 1.57 2.50
CA LYS A 46 -4.59 2.90 2.01
C LYS A 46 -3.08 3.07 1.97
N LEU A 47 -2.63 3.96 1.09
CA LEU A 47 -1.23 4.34 0.98
C LEU A 47 -0.80 5.06 2.26
N LEU A 48 0.35 4.68 2.80
CA LEU A 48 0.90 5.30 4.01
C LEU A 48 1.68 6.58 3.72
N SER A 49 2.17 6.74 2.48
CA SER A 49 2.79 7.98 2.04
C SER A 49 1.71 8.97 1.56
N PRO A 50 1.92 10.28 1.72
CA PRO A 50 0.97 11.32 1.31
C PRO A 50 0.94 11.54 -0.21
N CYS A 51 1.29 10.54 -1.03
CA CYS A 51 1.22 10.68 -2.48
C CYS A 51 -0.24 10.77 -2.90
N ARG A 52 -0.55 11.69 -3.81
CA ARG A 52 -1.89 11.77 -4.41
C ARG A 52 -2.15 10.48 -5.19
N GLU A 53 -3.01 9.63 -4.64
CA GLU A 53 -3.48 8.43 -5.32
C GLU A 53 -4.49 8.86 -6.40
N ARG A 54 -4.12 8.69 -7.67
CA ARG A 54 -5.10 8.61 -8.76
C ARG A 54 -5.70 7.20 -8.73
N LYS A 55 -7.01 7.10 -9.03
CA LYS A 55 -7.85 5.88 -8.99
C LYS A 55 -7.03 4.60 -9.17
N VAL A 56 -7.14 3.68 -8.20
CA VAL A 56 -6.51 2.34 -8.12
C VAL A 56 -5.38 2.20 -9.14
N SER A 57 -4.23 2.79 -8.81
CA SER A 57 -3.04 2.62 -9.64
C SER A 57 -2.75 1.12 -9.72
N GLY A 58 -2.53 0.60 -10.92
CA GLY A 58 -2.13 -0.79 -11.11
C GLY A 58 -0.91 -1.16 -10.27
N CYS A 59 -0.55 -2.44 -10.26
CA CYS A 59 0.59 -2.93 -9.49
C CYS A 59 1.51 -3.75 -10.41
N PHE A 60 2.83 -3.58 -10.29
CA PHE A 60 3.82 -4.40 -10.98
C PHE A 60 4.13 -5.66 -10.17
N ALA A 61 4.38 -5.50 -8.88
CA ALA A 61 4.60 -6.57 -7.93
C ALA A 61 4.18 -6.17 -6.52
N GLN A 62 3.73 -7.13 -5.72
CA GLN A 62 3.29 -6.89 -4.35
C GLN A 62 3.59 -8.06 -3.42
N SER A 63 3.77 -7.70 -2.15
CA SER A 63 3.76 -8.63 -1.02
C SER A 63 2.75 -8.16 0.00
N VAL A 64 1.75 -8.99 0.28
CA VAL A 64 0.61 -8.65 1.15
C VAL A 64 0.59 -9.58 2.34
N VAL A 65 0.51 -9.02 3.54
CA VAL A 65 0.39 -9.79 4.79
C VAL A 65 -0.89 -9.38 5.50
N LEU A 66 -1.75 -10.34 5.75
CA LEU A 66 -2.93 -10.19 6.58
C LEU A 66 -2.72 -10.92 7.91
N ARG A 67 -3.10 -10.27 9.02
CA ARG A 67 -2.98 -10.79 10.38
C ARG A 67 -4.31 -10.69 11.11
N GLY A 68 -4.59 -11.63 12.01
CA GLY A 68 -5.71 -11.54 12.95
C GLY A 68 -7.08 -11.90 12.40
N VAL A 69 -7.16 -12.54 11.23
CA VAL A 69 -8.42 -13.01 10.64
C VAL A 69 -8.48 -14.53 10.72
N GLY A 70 -9.50 -15.05 11.40
CA GLY A 70 -9.68 -16.47 11.67
C GLY A 70 -10.23 -17.26 10.47
N LYS A 71 -10.16 -18.59 10.59
CA LYS A 71 -10.71 -19.56 9.63
C LYS A 71 -12.21 -19.77 9.86
N GLU A 72 -13.01 -18.74 9.65
CA GLU A 72 -14.47 -18.91 9.62
C GLU A 72 -14.86 -19.53 8.27
N ARG A 73 -15.41 -20.75 8.30
CA ARG A 73 -15.89 -21.45 7.11
C ARG A 73 -17.40 -21.29 6.99
N LYS A 74 -17.84 -20.76 5.86
CA LYS A 74 -19.25 -20.65 5.49
C LYS A 74 -19.49 -21.43 4.19
N PRO A 75 -20.73 -21.88 3.94
CA PRO A 75 -21.08 -22.49 2.67
C PRO A 75 -20.71 -21.56 1.50
N PRO A 76 -20.28 -22.11 0.34
CA PRO A 76 -19.69 -21.33 -0.72
C PRO A 76 -20.72 -20.42 -1.38
N ALA A 77 -20.63 -19.11 -1.12
CA ALA A 77 -21.46 -18.08 -1.73
C ALA A 77 -20.75 -17.31 -2.87
N SER A 78 -19.42 -17.42 -2.99
CA SER A 78 -18.63 -16.80 -4.05
C SER A 78 -17.38 -17.62 -4.39
N PRO A 79 -16.67 -17.36 -5.50
CA PRO A 79 -15.44 -18.07 -5.86
C PRO A 79 -14.32 -17.97 -4.80
N LEU A 80 -14.32 -16.91 -3.98
CA LEU A 80 -13.38 -16.77 -2.86
C LEU A 80 -13.72 -17.71 -1.70
N HIS A 81 -15.01 -18.05 -1.52
CA HIS A 81 -15.44 -19.02 -0.51
C HIS A 81 -15.15 -20.47 -0.90
N ALA A 82 -14.91 -20.73 -2.20
CA ALA A 82 -14.54 -22.05 -2.69
C ALA A 82 -13.04 -22.38 -2.47
N CYS A 83 -12.22 -21.40 -2.07
CA CYS A 83 -10.81 -21.61 -1.75
C CYS A 83 -10.64 -22.47 -0.50
N GLU A 84 -9.64 -23.34 -0.48
CA GLU A 84 -9.42 -24.31 0.61
C GLU A 84 -8.81 -23.64 1.85
N SER A 85 -8.11 -22.52 1.64
CA SER A 85 -7.46 -21.72 2.67
C SER A 85 -7.73 -20.21 2.53
N THR A 86 -7.57 -19.49 3.63
CA THR A 86 -7.67 -18.02 3.67
C THR A 86 -6.56 -17.35 2.85
N GLU A 87 -5.37 -17.96 2.81
CA GLU A 87 -4.24 -17.48 2.00
C GLU A 87 -4.53 -17.61 0.51
N GLU A 88 -5.11 -18.73 0.08
CA GLU A 88 -5.56 -18.91 -1.31
C GLU A 88 -6.67 -17.91 -1.67
N ALA A 89 -7.63 -17.65 -0.77
CA ALA A 89 -8.67 -16.65 -0.98
C ALA A 89 -8.08 -15.24 -1.16
N LEU A 90 -7.12 -14.85 -0.32
CA LEU A 90 -6.42 -13.56 -0.45
C LEU A 90 -5.63 -13.48 -1.76
N GLN A 91 -4.88 -14.54 -2.10
CA GLN A 91 -4.12 -14.63 -3.34
C GLN A 91 -5.04 -14.50 -4.57
N ARG A 92 -6.20 -15.17 -4.54
CA ARG A 92 -7.19 -15.11 -5.62
C ARG A 92 -7.79 -13.71 -5.77
N TYR A 93 -8.13 -13.07 -4.65
CA TYR A 93 -8.62 -11.68 -4.65
C TYR A 93 -7.61 -10.70 -5.24
N LEU A 94 -6.34 -10.80 -4.84
CA LEU A 94 -5.26 -9.94 -5.37
C LEU A 94 -5.05 -10.12 -6.88
N ARG A 95 -5.13 -11.36 -7.39
CA ARG A 95 -5.04 -11.63 -8.83
C ARG A 95 -6.20 -11.04 -9.62
N THR A 96 -7.40 -10.98 -9.03
CA THR A 96 -8.56 -10.34 -9.65
C THR A 96 -8.40 -8.82 -9.70
N LEU A 97 -7.87 -8.21 -8.64
CA LEU A 97 -7.67 -6.76 -8.58
C LEU A 97 -6.48 -6.25 -9.39
N PHE A 98 -5.40 -7.01 -9.42
CA PHE A 98 -4.14 -6.63 -10.07
C PHE A 98 -3.73 -7.68 -11.10
N PRO A 99 -4.47 -7.80 -12.22
CA PRO A 99 -4.12 -8.75 -13.26
C PRO A 99 -2.73 -8.43 -13.81
N GLY A 100 -1.87 -9.44 -13.89
CA GLY A 100 -0.49 -9.30 -14.37
C GLY A 100 0.54 -8.91 -13.30
N ALA A 101 0.13 -8.56 -12.08
CA ALA A 101 1.06 -8.25 -10.99
C ALA A 101 1.66 -9.53 -10.37
N PHE A 102 2.97 -9.54 -10.15
CA PHE A 102 3.61 -10.58 -9.33
C PHE A 102 3.18 -10.41 -7.87
N SER A 103 2.29 -11.26 -7.39
CA SER A 103 1.68 -11.11 -6.08
C SER A 103 2.06 -12.26 -5.17
N THR A 104 2.59 -11.95 -4.00
CA THR A 104 2.73 -12.88 -2.88
C THR A 104 1.78 -12.47 -1.77
N SER A 105 1.15 -13.42 -1.10
CA SER A 105 0.28 -13.16 0.03
C SER A 105 0.50 -14.14 1.15
N HIS A 106 0.35 -13.67 2.38
CA HIS A 106 0.46 -14.46 3.60
C HIS A 106 -0.63 -14.09 4.58
N VAL A 107 -1.21 -15.11 5.24
CA VAL A 107 -2.25 -14.93 6.25
C VAL A 107 -1.80 -15.55 7.57
N LEU A 108 -1.80 -14.75 8.63
CA LEU A 108 -1.45 -15.17 9.99
C LEU A 108 -2.67 -15.03 10.90
N GLU A 109 -2.96 -16.07 11.67
CA GLU A 109 -4.09 -16.06 12.61
C GLU A 109 -3.85 -15.09 13.79
N GLN A 110 -2.59 -14.90 14.19
CA GLN A 110 -2.21 -14.03 15.29
C GLN A 110 -2.51 -12.55 14.95
N PRO A 111 -3.37 -11.85 15.73
CA PRO A 111 -3.62 -10.42 15.53
C PRO A 111 -2.47 -9.55 16.06
N CYS A 112 -2.49 -8.26 15.73
CA CYS A 112 -1.57 -7.29 16.32
C CYS A 112 -2.10 -6.82 17.68
N HIS A 113 -1.31 -6.99 18.73
CA HIS A 113 -1.67 -6.53 20.08
C HIS A 113 -1.57 -5.00 20.20
N THR A 114 -2.53 -4.42 20.89
CA THR A 114 -2.67 -2.97 21.11
C THR A 114 -2.64 -2.63 22.60
N GLN A 115 -2.02 -3.50 23.40
CA GLN A 115 -1.70 -3.23 24.80
C GLN A 115 -0.71 -2.06 24.92
N PRO A 116 -0.61 -1.43 26.11
CA PRO A 116 0.37 -0.37 26.35
C PRO A 116 1.79 -0.80 25.90
N PRO A 117 2.55 0.08 25.22
CA PRO A 117 2.35 1.53 25.07
C PRO A 117 1.51 1.96 23.85
N TYR A 118 0.80 1.05 23.18
CA TYR A 118 0.02 1.42 22.00
C TYR A 118 -1.15 2.37 22.38
N PRO A 119 -1.33 3.49 21.66
CA PRO A 119 -2.38 4.47 21.96
C PRO A 119 -3.79 3.94 21.66
N GLN A 120 -4.74 4.22 22.56
CA GLN A 120 -6.13 3.76 22.47
C GLN A 120 -7.04 4.76 21.76
N PHE A 121 -6.66 5.23 20.58
CA PHE A 121 -7.46 6.17 19.77
C PHE A 121 -8.55 5.49 18.89
N PHE A 122 -8.91 4.25 19.23
CA PHE A 122 -9.80 3.42 18.43
C PHE A 122 -11.24 3.93 18.44
N SER A 123 -11.93 3.73 17.31
CA SER A 123 -13.37 4.02 17.20
C SER A 123 -14.19 3.17 18.18
N PRO A 124 -15.25 3.72 18.80
CA PRO A 124 -16.16 2.95 19.66
C PRO A 124 -16.96 1.87 18.90
N LEU A 125 -16.87 1.85 17.56
CA LEU A 125 -17.42 0.79 16.71
C LEU A 125 -16.53 -0.45 16.63
N LEU A 126 -15.41 -0.49 17.37
CA LEU A 126 -14.53 -1.64 17.40
C LEU A 126 -14.80 -2.50 18.64
N THR A 127 -14.83 -3.81 18.41
CA THR A 127 -14.76 -4.80 19.49
C THR A 127 -13.39 -4.78 20.17
N ARG A 128 -13.28 -5.47 21.31
CA ARG A 128 -12.00 -5.66 22.03
C ARG A 128 -10.91 -6.32 21.17
N GLN A 129 -11.31 -7.10 20.15
CA GLN A 129 -10.43 -7.75 19.18
C GLN A 129 -10.32 -6.98 17.84
N GLY A 130 -10.82 -5.74 17.78
CA GLY A 130 -10.61 -4.87 16.63
C GLY A 130 -11.51 -5.14 15.42
N PHE A 131 -12.54 -5.97 15.57
CA PHE A 131 -13.57 -6.17 14.54
C PHE A 131 -14.62 -5.06 14.56
N LEU A 132 -15.13 -4.70 13.38
CA LEU A 132 -16.08 -3.61 13.16
C LEU A 132 -17.52 -4.03 13.50
N LEU A 133 -18.21 -3.20 14.27
CA LEU A 133 -19.63 -3.31 14.62
C LEU A 133 -20.48 -2.36 13.76
N ASP A 134 -21.73 -2.75 13.50
CA ASP A 134 -22.72 -1.89 12.81
C ASP A 134 -23.19 -0.71 13.66
N LYS A 135 -23.26 -0.93 14.97
CA LYS A 135 -23.78 0.04 15.94
C LYS A 135 -22.88 0.04 17.17
N PRO A 136 -22.70 1.21 17.81
CA PRO A 136 -21.93 1.27 19.04
C PRO A 136 -22.58 0.38 20.11
N PRO A 137 -21.78 -0.30 20.94
CA PRO A 137 -22.31 -1.10 22.03
C PRO A 137 -23.08 -0.23 23.02
N ARG A 138 -24.09 -0.81 23.69
CA ARG A 138 -24.93 -0.10 24.68
C ARG A 138 -24.13 0.39 25.90
N TYR A 139 -22.98 -0.23 26.15
CA TYR A 139 -22.05 0.12 27.21
C TYR A 139 -20.70 0.47 26.58
N PRO A 140 -19.91 1.38 27.19
CA PRO A 140 -18.59 1.72 26.68
C PRO A 140 -17.76 0.45 26.52
N SER A 141 -17.21 0.25 25.32
CA SER A 141 -16.33 -0.88 25.03
C SER A 141 -15.06 -0.75 25.87
N ALA A 142 -14.55 -1.88 26.36
CA ALA A 142 -13.22 -1.94 26.95
C ALA A 142 -12.17 -1.49 25.93
N ALA A 143 -10.96 -1.14 26.40
CA ALA A 143 -9.83 -0.87 25.54
C ALA A 143 -9.66 -2.00 24.50
N VAL A 144 -9.26 -1.62 23.28
CA VAL A 144 -9.00 -2.60 22.22
C VAL A 144 -7.68 -3.29 22.56
N ASP A 145 -7.72 -4.61 22.71
CA ASP A 145 -6.56 -5.43 23.10
C ASP A 145 -5.76 -5.89 21.90
N SER A 146 -6.43 -6.08 20.76
CA SER A 146 -5.79 -6.47 19.52
C SER A 146 -6.61 -6.03 18.31
N ILE A 147 -5.97 -6.00 17.14
CA ILE A 147 -6.58 -5.63 15.88
C ILE A 147 -6.15 -6.58 14.74
N PRO A 148 -7.05 -6.89 13.78
CA PRO A 148 -6.64 -7.45 12.51
C PRO A 148 -5.95 -6.37 11.69
N VAL A 149 -4.89 -6.74 10.98
CA VAL A 149 -4.04 -5.80 10.23
C VAL A 149 -3.74 -6.38 8.87
N LEU A 150 -3.91 -5.57 7.83
CA LEU A 150 -3.32 -5.85 6.52
C LEU A 150 -2.22 -4.83 6.24
N ALA A 151 -1.08 -5.31 5.79
CA ALA A 151 0.01 -4.49 5.28
C ALA A 151 0.42 -4.99 3.89
N ALA A 152 0.77 -4.08 3.00
CA ALA A 152 1.27 -4.43 1.68
C ALA A 152 2.46 -3.56 1.29
N LEU A 153 3.43 -4.17 0.64
CA LEU A 153 4.48 -3.48 -0.10
C LEU A 153 4.20 -3.67 -1.59
N GLN A 154 4.14 -2.58 -2.34
CA GLN A 154 3.80 -2.61 -3.76
C GLN A 154 4.81 -1.81 -4.57
N ALA A 155 5.37 -2.44 -5.61
CA ALA A 155 5.97 -1.72 -6.72
C ALA A 155 4.82 -1.25 -7.63
N ALA A 156 4.54 0.04 -7.62
CA ALA A 156 3.35 0.60 -8.25
C ALA A 156 3.63 1.95 -8.94
N PRO A 157 2.84 2.35 -9.95
CA PRO A 157 3.02 3.59 -10.70
C PRO A 157 2.94 4.86 -9.83
N VAL A 158 2.24 4.81 -8.69
CA VAL A 158 2.17 5.94 -7.74
C VAL A 158 3.57 6.42 -7.27
N VAL A 159 4.56 5.52 -7.30
CA VAL A 159 5.96 5.85 -6.98
C VAL A 159 6.55 6.83 -8.01
N ARG A 160 6.15 6.76 -9.28
CA ARG A 160 6.59 7.71 -10.32
C ARG A 160 6.24 9.14 -9.94
N THR A 161 5.01 9.38 -9.50
CA THR A 161 4.55 10.72 -9.10
C THR A 161 5.39 11.29 -7.96
N LEU A 162 5.72 10.45 -6.97
CA LEU A 162 6.61 10.84 -5.88
C LEU A 162 8.02 11.18 -6.38
N LEU A 163 8.63 10.31 -7.20
CA LEU A 163 9.98 10.51 -7.70
C LEU A 163 10.08 11.73 -8.64
N ARG A 164 9.09 11.93 -9.52
CA ARG A 164 9.00 13.12 -10.39
C ARG A 164 8.77 14.40 -9.58
N GLY A 165 7.96 14.34 -8.53
CA GLY A 165 7.76 15.46 -7.60
C GLY A 165 9.09 15.85 -6.95
N LEU A 166 9.80 14.88 -6.38
CA LEU A 166 11.12 15.08 -5.78
C LEU A 166 12.11 15.65 -6.79
N TYR A 167 12.19 15.10 -8.01
CA TYR A 167 13.05 15.62 -9.07
C TYR A 167 12.74 17.10 -9.37
N LYS A 168 11.47 17.45 -9.58
CA LYS A 168 11.04 18.83 -9.88
C LYS A 168 11.37 19.79 -8.73
N ASP A 169 11.20 19.35 -7.49
CA ASP A 169 11.48 20.18 -6.33
C ASP A 169 12.99 20.38 -6.14
N VAL A 170 13.79 19.33 -6.32
CA VAL A 170 15.25 19.40 -6.20
C VAL A 170 15.89 20.19 -7.35
N GLN A 171 15.39 20.05 -8.58
CA GLN A 171 15.90 20.76 -9.76
C GLN A 171 15.77 22.29 -9.63
N LYS A 172 14.77 22.77 -8.89
CA LYS A 172 14.56 24.22 -8.65
C LYS A 172 15.52 24.79 -7.61
N LEU A 173 16.21 23.95 -6.85
CA LEU A 173 17.11 24.40 -5.80
C LEU A 173 18.38 24.96 -6.43
N ASN A 174 18.79 26.13 -5.96
CA ASN A 174 20.07 26.69 -6.35
C ASN A 174 21.18 26.04 -5.51
N ALA A 175 21.82 25.00 -6.03
CA ALA A 175 22.89 24.26 -5.37
C ALA A 175 24.00 25.18 -4.82
N ARG A 176 24.31 26.29 -5.53
CA ARG A 176 25.33 27.27 -5.09
C ARG A 176 25.02 27.93 -3.74
N ARG A 177 23.75 27.95 -3.32
CA ARG A 177 23.35 28.49 -2.01
C ARG A 177 23.66 27.53 -0.87
N TRP A 178 24.02 26.29 -1.16
CA TRP A 178 24.20 25.23 -0.17
C TRP A 178 25.67 24.86 -0.02
N ALA A 179 26.50 25.88 0.21
CA ALA A 179 27.96 25.75 0.34
C ALA A 179 28.39 24.71 1.40
N SER A 180 27.54 24.44 2.40
CA SER A 180 27.81 23.42 3.42
C SER A 180 27.94 22.00 2.85
N PHE A 181 27.13 21.62 1.84
CA PHE A 181 27.24 20.28 1.23
C PHE A 181 28.53 20.13 0.43
N PHE A 182 28.89 21.16 -0.35
CA PHE A 182 30.14 21.16 -1.13
C PHE A 182 31.37 21.21 -0.23
N SER A 183 31.31 21.96 0.89
CA SER A 183 32.39 21.95 1.89
C SER A 183 32.54 20.62 2.61
N ALA A 184 31.50 19.78 2.61
CA ALA A 184 31.53 18.43 3.17
C ALA A 184 32.02 17.37 2.15
N GLY A 185 32.41 17.78 0.95
CA GLY A 185 32.99 16.90 -0.07
C GLY A 185 32.00 16.36 -1.11
N VAL A 186 30.77 16.90 -1.18
CA VAL A 186 29.86 16.59 -2.30
C VAL A 186 30.33 17.33 -3.55
N GLU A 187 30.55 16.64 -4.65
CA GLU A 187 30.90 17.27 -5.93
C GLU A 187 29.65 17.70 -6.70
N GLN A 188 29.77 18.77 -7.50
CA GLN A 188 28.64 19.30 -8.27
C GLN A 188 28.20 18.34 -9.38
N ASP A 189 29.15 17.61 -9.94
CA ASP A 189 28.89 16.63 -11.00
C ASP A 189 28.17 15.40 -10.42
N ASP A 190 28.60 14.89 -9.26
CA ASP A 190 27.91 13.80 -8.53
C ASP A 190 26.45 14.15 -8.19
N PHE A 191 26.20 15.39 -7.77
CA PHE A 191 24.84 15.85 -7.50
C PHE A 191 23.98 15.86 -8.76
N GLN A 192 24.55 16.29 -9.89
CA GLN A 192 23.85 16.33 -11.17
C GLN A 192 23.57 14.91 -11.70
N GLU A 193 24.54 14.00 -11.58
CA GLU A 193 24.38 12.57 -11.90
C GLU A 193 23.25 11.95 -11.06
N ALA A 194 23.24 12.16 -9.75
CA ALA A 194 22.18 11.66 -8.87
C ALA A 194 20.78 12.19 -9.26
N LEU A 195 20.69 13.44 -9.74
CA LEU A 195 19.43 14.02 -10.22
C LEU A 195 18.95 13.36 -11.52
N GLU A 196 19.86 13.02 -12.42
CA GLU A 196 19.56 12.28 -13.66
C GLU A 196 19.19 10.81 -13.39
N GLU A 197 19.87 10.17 -12.45
CA GLU A 197 19.52 8.84 -11.96
C GLU A 197 18.12 8.83 -11.35
N LEU A 198 17.74 9.87 -10.60
CA LEU A 198 16.39 10.00 -10.04
C LEU A 198 15.33 10.10 -11.13
N GLN A 199 15.59 10.85 -12.20
CA GLN A 199 14.70 10.94 -13.35
C GLN A 199 14.56 9.59 -14.08
N THR A 200 15.69 8.90 -14.30
CA THR A 200 15.73 7.56 -14.91
C THR A 200 14.96 6.55 -14.04
N LEU A 201 15.13 6.62 -12.72
CA LEU A 201 14.40 5.78 -11.78
C LEU A 201 12.89 6.05 -11.86
N ALA A 202 12.46 7.30 -11.99
CA ALA A 202 11.04 7.64 -12.16
C ALA A 202 10.44 7.03 -13.43
N GLN A 203 11.20 7.01 -14.54
CA GLN A 203 10.79 6.38 -15.80
C GLN A 203 10.58 4.87 -15.67
N ALA A 204 11.32 4.19 -14.80
CA ALA A 204 11.13 2.75 -14.54
C ALA A 204 9.73 2.40 -13.93
N TYR A 205 8.98 3.40 -13.47
CA TYR A 205 7.61 3.26 -12.96
C TYR A 205 6.54 3.77 -13.94
N GLU A 206 6.92 4.14 -15.16
CA GLU A 206 5.99 4.57 -16.19
C GLU A 206 5.14 3.38 -16.67
N THR A 207 3.85 3.64 -16.85
CA THR A 207 2.91 2.68 -17.44
C THR A 207 2.51 3.19 -18.81
N GLY A 208 2.49 2.31 -19.82
CA GLY A 208 2.12 2.66 -21.21
C GLY A 208 0.69 3.20 -21.42
N PHE A 209 -0.09 3.34 -20.34
CA PHE A 209 -1.43 3.95 -20.34
C PHE A 209 -1.41 5.48 -20.17
N GLU A 210 -0.28 6.10 -19.84
CA GLU A 210 -0.20 7.56 -19.62
C GLU A 210 0.07 8.38 -20.89
N ALA A 211 -0.01 7.77 -22.08
CA ALA A 211 0.21 8.47 -23.35
C ALA A 211 -0.96 9.36 -23.80
N ASP A 212 -2.07 9.41 -23.06
CA ASP A 212 -3.32 10.08 -23.50
C ASP A 212 -3.71 11.30 -22.64
N GLU A 213 -2.87 11.71 -21.70
CA GLU A 213 -2.97 13.02 -21.05
C GLU A 213 -1.83 13.91 -21.54
N SER A 214 -1.79 14.18 -22.84
CA SER A 214 -1.12 15.37 -23.34
C SER A 214 -1.87 16.57 -22.79
N GLU A 215 -1.25 17.26 -21.84
CA GLU A 215 -1.61 18.63 -21.49
C GLU A 215 -1.49 19.45 -22.78
N ASP A 216 -2.62 19.70 -23.44
CA ASP A 216 -2.79 20.78 -24.41
C ASP A 216 -2.57 22.09 -23.65
N GLU A 217 -1.31 22.45 -23.43
CA GLU A 217 -0.90 23.83 -23.22
C GLU A 217 -1.02 24.52 -24.60
N ALA A 218 -2.26 24.85 -24.94
CA ALA A 218 -2.56 25.77 -26.01
C ALA A 218 -2.07 27.16 -25.57
N ASP A 219 -0.87 27.53 -26.03
CA ASP A 219 -0.48 28.93 -26.20
C ASP A 219 -1.66 29.65 -26.90
N SER A 220 -2.32 30.54 -26.16
CA SER A 220 -3.22 31.53 -26.74
C SER A 220 -2.52 32.88 -26.67
N ASP A 221 -2.28 33.41 -27.88
CA ASP A 221 -1.72 34.70 -28.30
C ASP A 221 -1.83 35.88 -27.31
#